data_AF-A0ABD3RXC4-F1
#
_entry.id   AF-A0ABD3RXC4-F1
#
_cell.length_a   1.000
_cell.length_b   1.000
_cell.length_c   1.000
_cell.angle_alpha   90.00
_cell.angle_beta   90.00
_cell.angle_gamma   90.00
#
_symmetry.space_group_name_H-M   'P 1'
#
loop_
_entity.id
_entity.type
_entity.pdbx_description
1 polymer ?
#
loop_
_entity_poly.entity_id
_entity_poly.type
_entity_poly.pdbx_seq_one_letter_code
_entity_poly.pdbx_strand_id
1 'polypeptide(L)'
;MTKWSPHLPTAFSSLIPTNHRLIGKSLFDRPSITSMTIVHGCDNDDVGASSSSSTSSRNSGRRLFSFVEARRIARGHGFDSREEFVEYSCPGAYQLPKDADVVWAEEWRGWDDFLGVTLSFEHGRDVARALDGICTEDSYLDYINGGTISDDDVASRLPYRPDLKYKDEWLGWDDFLIG
;
A
#
# COMPACT_ATOMS: atom_id res chain seq x y z
N MET A 1 40.91 54.87 -30.94
CA MET A 1 40.25 55.98 -30.21
C MET A 1 38.76 55.68 -30.24
N THR A 2 38.06 55.33 -29.16
CA THR A 2 37.56 56.16 -28.02
C THR A 2 37.30 55.21 -26.82
N LYS A 3 38.03 55.29 -25.70
CA LYS A 3 37.89 56.11 -24.46
C LYS A 3 36.75 55.68 -23.50
N TRP A 4 37.21 55.21 -22.33
CA TRP A 4 36.63 54.87 -21.01
C TRP A 4 35.39 55.65 -20.52
N SER A 5 34.35 55.01 -19.95
CA SER A 5 34.10 54.57 -18.53
C SER A 5 33.26 55.60 -17.73
N PRO A 6 32.93 55.42 -16.42
CA PRO A 6 31.86 54.59 -15.84
C PRO A 6 30.97 55.37 -14.83
N HIS A 7 29.71 54.98 -14.53
CA HIS A 7 29.02 55.45 -13.32
C HIS A 7 27.97 54.44 -12.79
N LEU A 8 28.23 53.89 -11.58
CA LEU A 8 27.25 53.58 -10.52
C LEU A 8 27.12 54.85 -9.64
N PRO A 9 26.05 55.12 -8.83
CA PRO A 9 25.40 54.24 -7.81
C PRO A 9 23.85 54.37 -7.85
N THR A 10 22.96 53.78 -7.04
CA THR A 10 22.85 53.66 -5.57
C THR A 10 21.61 52.79 -5.25
N ALA A 11 21.59 52.19 -4.06
CA ALA A 11 20.61 51.27 -3.49
C ALA A 11 19.13 51.75 -3.41
N PHE A 12 18.20 50.80 -3.32
CA PHE A 12 17.09 50.90 -2.35
C PHE A 12 16.69 49.51 -1.84
N SER A 13 16.85 49.32 -0.53
CA SER A 13 16.18 48.29 0.27
C SER A 13 14.67 48.32 0.02
N SER A 14 14.00 47.18 0.12
CA SER A 14 13.06 46.90 1.23
C SER A 14 12.07 45.78 0.90
N LEU A 15 11.67 45.09 1.98
CA LEU A 15 10.43 44.33 2.17
C LEU A 15 10.33 42.91 1.58
N ILE A 16 10.82 41.98 2.41
CA ILE A 16 10.19 40.69 2.68
C ILE A 16 8.77 40.92 3.23
N PRO A 17 7.75 40.16 2.78
CA PRO A 17 6.63 39.79 3.64
C PRO A 17 6.65 38.30 3.94
N THR A 18 6.96 38.01 5.19
CA THR A 18 6.69 36.76 5.88
C THR A 18 5.18 36.52 5.90
N ASN A 19 4.68 35.45 5.28
CA ASN A 19 3.32 34.98 5.53
C ASN A 19 3.37 33.74 6.41
N HIS A 20 3.31 34.00 7.72
CA HIS A 20 3.04 33.03 8.75
C HIS A 20 1.52 32.81 8.78
N ARG A 21 1.03 31.61 8.41
CA ARG A 21 -0.35 31.21 8.71
C ARG A 21 -0.34 29.95 9.57
N LEU A 22 -0.29 30.18 10.87
CA LEU A 22 -0.71 29.22 11.88
C LEU A 22 -2.21 29.36 12.12
N ILE A 23 -2.95 28.30 11.86
CA ILE A 23 -4.24 27.98 12.49
C ILE A 23 -4.18 26.44 12.60
N GLY A 24 -3.89 25.83 13.76
CA GLY A 24 -4.87 25.48 14.81
C GLY A 24 -6.11 24.84 14.15
N LYS A 25 -6.64 23.67 14.47
CA LYS A 25 -7.21 23.14 15.73
C LYS A 25 -7.63 21.71 15.31
N SER A 26 -7.17 20.65 15.97
CA SER A 26 -7.84 20.05 17.13
C SER A 26 -9.05 19.17 16.79
N LEU A 27 -9.02 17.99 17.40
CA LEU A 27 -10.14 17.16 17.86
C LEU A 27 -10.77 16.20 16.84
N PHE A 28 -10.24 14.97 16.84
CA PHE A 28 -10.96 13.76 17.26
C PHE A 28 -12.49 13.94 17.41
N ASP A 29 -13.22 13.74 16.32
CA ASP A 29 -14.69 13.63 16.37
C ASP A 29 -15.06 12.15 16.52
N ARG A 30 -15.29 11.75 17.77
CA ARG A 30 -16.00 10.52 18.14
C ARG A 30 -17.50 10.79 17.94
N PRO A 31 -18.26 9.97 17.20
CA PRO A 31 -19.69 9.95 17.40
C PRO A 31 -20.03 9.27 18.73
N SER A 32 -20.63 10.08 19.61
CA SER A 32 -21.25 9.71 20.87
C SER A 32 -22.51 8.88 20.65
N ILE A 33 -22.63 7.84 21.48
CA ILE A 33 -23.83 7.04 21.72
C ILE A 33 -24.98 7.96 22.17
N THR A 34 -26.16 7.84 21.58
CA THR A 34 -27.44 8.10 22.27
C THR A 34 -28.57 7.28 21.62
N SER A 35 -29.30 6.62 22.51
CA SER A 35 -30.43 5.72 22.35
C SER A 35 -31.55 6.20 21.43
N MET A 36 -32.16 5.25 20.71
CA MET A 36 -33.57 5.37 20.32
C MET A 36 -34.35 4.09 20.65
N THR A 37 -35.57 4.37 21.09
CA THR A 37 -36.55 3.61 21.85
C THR A 37 -37.08 2.34 21.19
N ILE A 38 -37.36 1.36 22.05
CA ILE A 38 -38.13 0.13 21.84
C ILE A 38 -39.51 0.43 21.25
N VAL A 39 -39.86 -0.25 20.16
CA VAL A 39 -41.27 -0.48 19.77
C VAL A 39 -41.54 -1.99 19.74
N HIS A 40 -42.57 -2.38 20.49
CA HIS A 40 -43.12 -3.73 20.55
C HIS A 40 -43.85 -4.08 19.25
N GLY A 41 -43.62 -5.29 18.74
CA GLY A 41 -44.43 -5.94 17.70
C GLY A 41 -44.23 -7.44 17.76
N CYS A 42 -45.10 -8.12 18.49
CA CYS A 42 -45.43 -9.54 18.39
C CYS A 42 -46.31 -9.74 17.13
N ASP A 43 -46.42 -10.85 16.41
CA ASP A 43 -46.16 -12.29 16.57
C ASP A 43 -45.91 -12.84 15.14
N ASN A 44 -45.28 -14.01 15.02
CA ASN A 44 -45.83 -15.15 14.26
C ASN A 44 -44.84 -16.33 14.29
N ASP A 45 -45.39 -17.46 14.71
CA ASP A 45 -44.81 -18.78 14.78
C ASP A 45 -44.27 -19.29 13.44
N ASP A 46 -43.09 -19.92 13.45
CA ASP A 46 -42.84 -21.10 12.61
C ASP A 46 -41.76 -22.01 13.21
N VAL A 47 -41.93 -23.29 12.94
CA VAL A 47 -41.53 -24.47 13.69
C VAL A 47 -40.18 -24.99 13.20
N GLY A 48 -39.29 -25.46 14.07
CA GLY A 48 -38.07 -26.09 13.55
C GLY A 48 -36.97 -26.52 14.53
N ALA A 49 -37.29 -27.50 15.37
CA ALA A 49 -36.42 -28.59 15.82
C ALA A 49 -34.88 -28.36 15.96
N SER A 50 -34.45 -28.51 17.21
CA SER A 50 -33.43 -29.49 17.63
C SER A 50 -31.99 -29.31 17.15
N SER A 51 -31.23 -28.68 18.05
CA SER A 51 -30.01 -29.26 18.64
C SER A 51 -29.12 -30.11 17.74
N SER A 52 -28.04 -29.52 17.27
CA SER A 52 -26.71 -30.10 17.50
C SER A 52 -25.68 -28.99 17.47
N SER A 53 -25.24 -28.63 18.67
CA SER A 53 -23.95 -28.04 18.93
C SER A 53 -22.87 -28.90 18.27
N SER A 54 -22.53 -28.54 17.03
CA SER A 54 -21.25 -28.86 16.43
C SER A 54 -20.36 -27.65 16.67
N THR A 55 -19.66 -27.68 17.79
CA THR A 55 -18.51 -26.80 18.05
C THR A 55 -17.44 -27.08 17.00
N SER A 56 -17.61 -26.53 15.79
CA SER A 56 -16.51 -26.35 14.86
C SER A 56 -15.70 -25.18 15.39
N SER A 57 -14.96 -25.44 16.47
CA SER A 57 -13.85 -24.61 16.95
C SER A 57 -12.75 -24.67 15.88
N ARG A 58 -12.98 -24.03 14.73
CA ARG A 58 -11.92 -23.74 13.76
C ARG A 58 -11.23 -22.46 14.20
N ASN A 59 -10.37 -22.60 15.21
CA ASN A 59 -9.18 -21.77 15.36
C ASN A 59 -9.40 -20.25 15.29
N SER A 60 -10.45 -19.73 15.93
CA SER A 60 -10.72 -18.29 16.01
C SER A 60 -9.74 -17.52 16.90
N GLY A 61 -8.67 -18.16 17.39
CA GLY A 61 -7.59 -17.54 18.16
C GLY A 61 -6.38 -17.08 17.35
N ARG A 62 -6.36 -17.27 16.02
CA ARG A 62 -5.16 -17.05 15.18
C ARG A 62 -5.23 -15.94 14.13
N ARG A 63 -6.34 -15.21 14.01
CA ARG A 63 -6.46 -14.07 13.08
C ARG A 63 -6.78 -12.80 13.85
N LEU A 64 -5.76 -12.12 14.36
CA LEU A 64 -5.92 -10.73 14.84
C LEU A 64 -6.11 -9.75 13.67
N PHE A 65 -5.66 -10.12 12.47
CA PHE A 65 -5.58 -9.24 11.31
C PHE A 65 -6.30 -9.83 10.09
N SER A 66 -6.88 -8.96 9.27
CA SER A 66 -7.33 -9.30 7.91
C SER A 66 -6.12 -9.50 6.99
N PHE A 67 -6.32 -10.10 5.82
CA PHE A 67 -5.23 -10.33 4.85
C PHE A 67 -4.54 -9.02 4.45
N VAL A 68 -5.33 -8.01 4.10
CA VAL A 68 -4.84 -6.66 3.73
C VAL A 68 -4.01 -6.05 4.85
N GLU A 69 -4.46 -6.15 6.10
CA GLU A 69 -3.73 -5.58 7.24
C GLU A 69 -2.43 -6.34 7.51
N ALA A 70 -2.45 -7.66 7.39
CA ALA A 70 -1.27 -8.50 7.50
C ALA A 70 -0.23 -8.19 6.42
N ARG A 71 -0.65 -7.94 5.18
CA ARG A 71 0.24 -7.50 4.08
C ARG A 71 0.90 -6.17 4.40
N ARG A 72 0.13 -5.19 4.91
CA ARG A 72 0.68 -3.88 5.28
C ARG A 72 1.76 -4.00 6.36
N ILE A 73 1.52 -4.83 7.36
CA ILE A 73 2.51 -5.09 8.43
C ILE A 73 3.74 -5.80 7.84
N ALA A 74 3.55 -6.85 7.04
CA ALA A 74 4.65 -7.61 6.45
C ALA A 74 5.52 -6.73 5.52
N ARG A 75 4.89 -5.95 4.64
CA ARG A 75 5.55 -4.97 3.75
C ARG A 75 6.26 -3.86 4.52
N GLY A 76 5.66 -3.39 5.61
CA GLY A 76 6.26 -2.39 6.49
C GLY A 76 7.55 -2.87 7.17
N HIS A 77 7.73 -4.18 7.31
CA HIS A 77 8.96 -4.77 7.81
C HIS A 77 10.02 -5.01 6.72
N GLY A 78 9.62 -5.03 5.44
CA GLY A 78 10.56 -5.14 4.31
C GLY A 78 11.23 -6.50 4.17
N PHE A 79 10.52 -7.59 4.48
CA PHE A 79 11.06 -8.94 4.29
C PHE A 79 11.20 -9.28 2.81
N ASP A 80 12.34 -9.84 2.43
CA ASP A 80 12.62 -10.24 1.05
C ASP A 80 12.33 -11.72 0.81
N SER A 81 12.15 -12.52 1.87
CA SER A 81 11.96 -13.96 1.77
C SER A 81 11.02 -14.53 2.84
N ARG A 82 10.48 -15.71 2.55
CA ARG A 82 9.66 -16.48 3.50
C ARG A 82 10.47 -16.82 4.74
N GLU A 83 11.72 -17.22 4.57
CA GLU A 83 12.60 -17.65 5.64
C GLU A 83 12.77 -16.53 6.68
N GLU A 84 13.04 -15.32 6.18
CA GLU A 84 13.16 -14.12 7.00
C GLU A 84 11.86 -13.80 7.75
N PHE A 85 10.71 -13.92 7.08
CA PHE A 85 9.40 -13.71 7.70
C PHE A 85 9.10 -14.74 8.81
N VAL A 86 9.44 -16.02 8.60
CA VAL A 86 9.17 -17.10 9.57
C VAL A 86 10.11 -17.02 10.77
N GLU A 87 11.35 -16.58 10.55
CA GLU A 87 12.32 -16.31 11.61
C GLU A 87 11.93 -15.07 12.41
N TYR A 88 11.35 -14.07 11.75
CA TYR A 88 10.85 -12.87 12.39
C TYR A 88 9.81 -13.19 13.47
N SER A 89 10.06 -12.67 14.67
CA SER A 89 9.16 -12.79 15.80
C SER A 89 8.98 -11.42 16.43
N CYS A 90 7.85 -10.78 16.14
CA CYS A 90 7.45 -9.55 16.83
C CYS A 90 6.76 -9.93 18.15
N PRO A 91 7.26 -9.47 19.31
CA PRO A 91 6.53 -9.63 20.55
C PRO A 91 5.33 -8.68 20.60
N GLY A 92 4.12 -9.20 20.87
CA GLY A 92 2.93 -8.40 21.15
C GLY A 92 1.84 -8.46 20.08
N ALA A 93 1.05 -7.39 19.98
CA ALA A 93 -0.19 -7.37 19.19
C ALA A 93 0.02 -7.48 17.66
N TYR A 94 1.21 -7.17 17.14
CA TYR A 94 1.55 -7.23 15.71
C TYR A 94 2.11 -8.58 15.25
N GLN A 95 1.97 -9.62 16.09
CA GLN A 95 2.44 -10.94 15.74
C GLN A 95 1.62 -11.53 14.58
N LEU A 96 2.26 -11.63 13.41
CA LEU A 96 1.68 -12.32 12.27
C LEU A 96 1.83 -13.84 12.43
N PRO A 97 0.82 -14.64 12.00
CA PRO A 97 0.95 -16.08 11.95
C PRO A 97 2.09 -16.51 11.03
N LYS A 98 2.93 -17.44 11.48
CA LYS A 98 4.02 -18.02 10.66
C LYS A 98 3.49 -18.82 9.47
N ASP A 99 2.32 -19.43 9.64
CA ASP A 99 1.58 -20.18 8.60
C ASP A 99 0.60 -19.24 7.87
N ALA A 100 1.09 -18.09 7.39
CA ALA A 100 0.29 -17.06 6.73
C ALA A 100 -0.48 -17.58 5.50
N ASP A 101 0.08 -18.58 4.83
CA ASP A 101 -0.48 -19.30 3.69
C ASP A 101 -1.69 -20.20 4.05
N VAL A 102 -1.79 -20.67 5.30
CA VAL A 102 -2.88 -21.53 5.79
C VAL A 102 -3.96 -20.75 6.54
N VAL A 103 -3.52 -19.72 7.28
CA VAL A 103 -4.33 -18.51 7.48
C VAL A 103 -4.60 -17.93 6.07
N TRP A 104 -5.41 -16.93 5.77
CA TRP A 104 -5.58 -16.33 4.41
C TRP A 104 -5.60 -17.19 3.11
N ALA A 105 -5.74 -18.53 3.14
CA ALA A 105 -5.58 -19.41 1.97
C ALA A 105 -6.54 -19.09 0.82
N GLU A 106 -7.69 -18.48 1.14
CA GLU A 106 -8.69 -18.04 0.17
C GLU A 106 -8.23 -16.82 -0.65
N GLU A 107 -7.41 -15.95 -0.06
CA GLU A 107 -6.91 -14.70 -0.67
C GLU A 107 -5.40 -14.80 -1.02
N TRP A 108 -4.75 -15.88 -0.60
CA TRP A 108 -3.31 -16.08 -0.72
C TRP A 108 -2.89 -16.32 -2.17
N ARG A 109 -2.06 -15.41 -2.70
CA ARG A 109 -1.50 -15.51 -4.07
C ARG A 109 -0.04 -15.96 -4.11
N GLY A 110 0.60 -16.07 -2.95
CA GLY A 110 2.00 -16.44 -2.82
C GLY A 110 2.75 -15.55 -1.82
N TRP A 111 3.94 -16.00 -1.44
CA TRP A 111 4.79 -15.28 -0.49
C TRP A 111 5.24 -13.93 -1.03
N ASP A 112 5.62 -13.86 -2.30
CA ASP A 112 6.11 -12.60 -2.88
C ASP A 112 5.01 -11.53 -2.95
N ASP A 113 3.77 -11.94 -3.16
CA ASP A 113 2.59 -11.06 -3.14
C ASP A 113 2.30 -10.53 -1.73
N PHE A 114 2.33 -11.43 -0.75
CA PHE A 114 2.08 -11.11 0.65
C PHE A 114 3.15 -10.18 1.24
N LEU A 115 4.42 -10.50 1.01
CA LEU A 115 5.58 -9.72 1.48
C LEU A 115 5.77 -8.43 0.66
N GLY A 116 5.17 -8.35 -0.54
CA GLY A 116 5.35 -7.20 -1.44
C GLY A 116 6.73 -7.14 -2.07
N VAL A 117 7.39 -8.29 -2.24
CA VAL A 117 8.70 -8.37 -2.88
C VAL A 117 8.56 -7.90 -4.32
N THR A 118 9.50 -7.04 -4.73
CA THR A 118 9.58 -6.55 -6.11
C THR A 118 9.64 -7.73 -7.08
N LEU A 119 8.92 -7.63 -8.20
CA LEU A 119 8.90 -8.69 -9.21
C LEU A 119 10.30 -8.96 -9.78
N SER A 120 10.49 -10.15 -10.37
CA SER A 120 11.67 -10.42 -11.20
C SER A 120 11.57 -9.65 -12.52
N PHE A 121 12.67 -9.52 -13.27
CA PHE A 121 12.67 -8.81 -14.55
C PHE A 121 11.61 -9.37 -15.51
N GLU A 122 11.57 -10.69 -15.71
CA GLU A 122 10.62 -11.34 -16.61
C GLU A 122 9.16 -11.09 -16.21
N HIS A 123 8.80 -11.38 -14.95
CA HIS A 123 7.43 -11.15 -14.47
C HIS A 123 7.06 -9.67 -14.44
N GLY A 124 8.00 -8.81 -14.05
CA GLY A 124 7.80 -7.37 -14.04
C GLY A 124 7.54 -6.83 -15.45
N ARG A 125 8.27 -7.34 -16.44
CA ARG A 125 8.07 -7.00 -17.85
C ARG A 125 6.71 -7.48 -18.36
N ASP A 126 6.31 -8.70 -18.05
CA ASP A 126 5.00 -9.23 -18.46
C ASP A 126 3.85 -8.42 -17.85
N VAL A 127 3.97 -8.05 -16.57
CA VAL A 127 2.98 -7.20 -15.90
C VAL A 127 3.00 -5.80 -16.51
N ALA A 128 4.16 -5.21 -16.77
CA ALA A 128 4.26 -3.87 -17.36
C ALA A 128 3.65 -3.84 -18.78
N ARG A 129 3.88 -4.86 -19.60
CA ARG A 129 3.28 -5.02 -20.94
C ARG A 129 1.78 -5.29 -20.89
N ALA A 130 1.28 -5.88 -19.81
CA ALA A 130 -0.15 -6.07 -19.60
C ALA A 130 -0.89 -4.79 -19.19
N LEU A 131 -0.16 -3.69 -18.88
CA LEU A 131 -0.78 -2.41 -18.56
C LEU A 131 -1.22 -1.71 -19.85
N ASP A 132 -2.54 -1.60 -20.02
CA ASP A 132 -3.12 -0.94 -21.18
C ASP A 132 -2.75 0.56 -21.21
N GLY A 133 -2.17 1.00 -22.32
CA GLY A 133 -1.88 2.41 -22.58
C GLY A 133 -0.59 2.95 -21.96
N ILE A 134 0.23 2.11 -21.33
CA ILE A 134 1.55 2.49 -20.79
C ILE A 134 2.64 2.04 -21.76
N CYS A 135 3.08 2.96 -22.62
CA CYS A 135 4.12 2.70 -23.62
C CYS A 135 5.35 3.60 -23.48
N THR A 136 5.36 4.52 -22.52
CA THR A 136 6.45 5.50 -22.32
C THR A 136 6.89 5.54 -20.87
N GLU A 137 8.18 5.89 -20.64
CA GLU A 137 8.73 6.09 -19.30
C GLU A 137 7.85 7.03 -18.47
N ASP A 138 7.48 8.19 -19.01
CA ASP A 138 6.67 9.17 -18.29
C ASP A 138 5.31 8.60 -17.89
N SER A 139 4.63 7.89 -18.80
CA SER A 139 3.35 7.23 -18.48
C SER A 139 3.48 6.16 -17.39
N TYR A 140 4.60 5.42 -17.39
CA TYR A 140 4.87 4.41 -16.38
C TYR A 140 5.15 5.05 -15.02
N LEU A 141 6.01 6.07 -14.99
CA LEU A 141 6.36 6.77 -13.75
C LEU A 141 5.15 7.48 -13.15
N ASP A 142 4.30 8.09 -13.98
CA ASP A 142 3.05 8.70 -13.53
C ASP A 142 2.08 7.64 -12.98
N TYR A 143 1.97 6.48 -13.64
CA TYR A 143 1.12 5.39 -13.18
C TYR A 143 1.57 4.83 -11.81
N ILE A 144 2.87 4.59 -11.64
CA ILE A 144 3.44 4.06 -10.38
C ILE A 144 3.40 5.13 -9.26
N ASN A 145 3.71 6.39 -9.56
CA ASN A 145 3.75 7.47 -8.56
C ASN A 145 2.37 8.05 -8.24
N GLY A 146 1.43 8.01 -9.19
CA GLY A 146 0.11 8.62 -9.09
C GLY A 146 -0.78 7.98 -8.03
N GLY A 147 -0.37 6.84 -7.45
CA GLY A 147 -1.09 6.19 -6.35
C GLY A 147 -2.46 5.62 -6.75
N THR A 148 -2.70 5.47 -8.06
CA THR A 148 -3.93 4.88 -8.61
C THR A 148 -3.94 3.34 -8.47
N ILE A 149 -2.78 2.75 -8.19
CA ILE A 149 -2.60 1.30 -8.08
C ILE A 149 -3.07 0.83 -6.70
N SER A 150 -3.93 -0.18 -6.68
CA SER A 150 -4.34 -0.82 -5.43
C SER A 150 -3.15 -1.56 -4.80
N ASP A 151 -3.05 -1.56 -3.47
CA ASP A 151 -2.09 -2.38 -2.72
C ASP A 151 -2.18 -3.88 -3.09
N ASP A 152 -3.36 -4.31 -3.55
CA ASP A 152 -3.67 -5.68 -3.96
C ASP A 152 -3.38 -5.98 -5.44
N ASP A 153 -3.01 -4.97 -6.22
CA ASP A 153 -2.65 -5.14 -7.62
C ASP A 153 -1.19 -5.63 -7.73
N VAL A 154 -0.93 -6.52 -8.68
CA VAL A 154 0.41 -7.00 -8.99
C VAL A 154 1.28 -5.86 -9.50
N ALA A 155 0.69 -4.86 -10.16
CA ALA A 155 1.39 -3.66 -10.60
C ALA A 155 2.03 -2.86 -9.45
N SER A 156 1.52 -2.98 -8.21
CA SER A 156 2.11 -2.31 -7.03
C SER A 156 3.51 -2.83 -6.68
N ARG A 157 3.86 -4.03 -7.18
CA ARG A 157 5.15 -4.69 -6.96
C ARG A 157 6.17 -4.38 -8.06
N LEU A 158 5.78 -3.59 -9.06
CA LEU A 158 6.70 -3.10 -10.08
C LEU A 158 7.64 -2.06 -9.45
N PRO A 159 8.95 -2.13 -9.75
CA PRO A 159 9.89 -1.14 -9.24
C PRO A 159 9.65 0.23 -9.88
N TYR A 160 9.76 1.30 -9.09
CA TYR A 160 9.68 2.67 -9.61
C TYR A 160 10.74 2.97 -10.69
N ARG A 161 11.94 2.39 -10.53
CA ARG A 161 13.07 2.49 -11.47
C ARG A 161 13.50 1.09 -11.92
N PRO A 162 12.84 0.49 -12.92
CA PRO A 162 13.18 -0.84 -13.42
C PRO A 162 14.57 -0.85 -14.08
N ASP A 163 14.99 0.27 -14.67
CA ASP A 163 16.32 0.52 -15.22
C ASP A 163 17.45 0.34 -14.19
N LEU A 164 17.22 0.75 -12.94
CA LEU A 164 18.18 0.57 -11.86
C LEU A 164 18.06 -0.80 -11.21
N LYS A 165 16.84 -1.32 -11.06
CA LYS A 165 16.57 -2.60 -10.41
C LYS A 165 17.09 -3.78 -11.24
N TYR A 166 16.89 -3.73 -12.56
CA TYR A 166 17.22 -4.80 -13.50
C TYR A 166 18.41 -4.44 -14.39
N LYS A 167 19.34 -3.61 -13.89
CA LYS A 167 20.49 -3.08 -14.65
C LYS A 167 21.25 -4.10 -15.52
N ASP A 168 21.30 -5.36 -15.09
CA ASP A 168 22.06 -6.43 -15.75
C ASP A 168 21.27 -7.06 -16.92
N GLU A 169 19.95 -6.97 -16.89
CA GLU A 169 19.01 -7.50 -17.89
C GLU A 169 18.30 -6.38 -18.70
N TRP A 170 18.53 -5.12 -18.33
CA TRP A 170 17.84 -3.96 -18.88
C TRP A 170 18.29 -3.64 -20.31
N LEU A 171 17.38 -3.82 -21.26
CA LEU A 171 17.61 -3.52 -22.68
C LEU A 171 17.07 -2.14 -23.10
N GLY A 172 16.20 -1.54 -22.28
CA GLY A 172 15.56 -0.24 -22.53
C GLY A 172 14.08 -0.25 -22.20
N TRP A 173 13.48 0.94 -22.21
CA TRP A 173 12.05 1.10 -21.93
C TRP A 173 11.15 0.44 -22.99
N ASP A 174 11.56 0.47 -24.26
CA ASP A 174 10.80 -0.16 -25.34
C ASP A 174 10.70 -1.69 -25.14
N ASP A 175 11.80 -2.37 -24.79
CA ASP A 175 11.77 -3.80 -24.47
C ASP A 175 10.90 -4.07 -23.24
N PHE A 176 11.00 -3.23 -22.22
CA PHE A 176 10.28 -3.45 -20.96
C PHE A 176 8.75 -3.21 -21.07
N LEU A 177 8.32 -2.21 -21.83
CA LEU A 177 6.90 -1.79 -21.89
C LEU A 177 6.15 -2.29 -23.12
N ILE A 178 6.82 -2.44 -24.27
CA ILE A 178 6.17 -2.73 -25.56
C ILE A 178 6.54 -4.16 -26.02
N GLY A 179 7.85 -4.44 -26.06
CA GLY A 179 8.44 -5.71 -26.48
C GLY A 179 8.78 -5.83 -27.96
#